data_AF-A0A524GC30-F1
#
_entry.id   AF-A0A524GC30-F1
#
_cell.length_a   1.000
_cell.length_b   1.000
_cell.length_c   1.000
_cell.angle_alpha   90.00
_cell.angle_beta   90.00
_cell.angle_gamma   90.00
#
_symmetry.space_group_name_H-M   'P 1'
#
loop_
_entity.id
_entity.type
_entity.pdbx_description
1 polymer ?
#
loop_
_entity_poly.entity_id
_entity_poly.type
_entity_poly.pdbx_seq_one_letter_code
_entity_poly.pdbx_strand_id
1 'polypeptide(L)'
;MYFAVKYDILSDEHIPIYFIALLIFSFFGFIMLRKLFDELIRVSKSISQTIAEEFLPSQTHQPEDELKSIVHSFQTIERELRGNIRHLEKKTSDISTLRELSDLCYMTFSTEDLLYITLERALKLTGADIGSVMILEKPKRDFFVIEASIGLGDFAPKGMRIGFADSIAKHAVINKAPLLVEDIETDMRFGRKSRPQYTTKSFICLPLKTINDVIGVLTISRRKTETPFTQEDVDILVPLLSNAAFTFDNLRLLKENEDRSIQLKAMENLSSIINSSFRSSELLHAILSEIKNVIPYDIAIVLARDEDIKQSLYIMDILAFVPASLNKGHSYLYEGTILDRLIKQQRPLILHETSSLTHSVEKEIFSNHTSHSVLLTPLKVEGRVTGILILCNVQQESLTGKETLIEAMTDSLSRAIEKEKLLIDFARRNQELDTLRQIGSALAASTFDMDKVLQHTMEMIQVIIDVEAGSLMLLDGNELEFKVAFNMIANVDILKGSRFKLGKGIAGYSAARGEALIVRNVKESQYFHPDFDRMTGFKTRSVLCVPLISQGKVLGIIEVLNKRLGEFAQGDLQLLQSIATTVSIAMENARLYGETLTIAEKE
;
A
#
# COMPACT_ATOMS: atom_id res chain seq x y z
N MET A 1 -49.48 -40.41 -4.52
CA MET A 1 -50.65 -40.08 -3.67
C MET A 1 -50.33 -40.15 -2.17
N TYR A 2 -49.81 -41.28 -1.65
CA TYR A 2 -49.45 -41.42 -0.22
C TYR A 2 -48.52 -40.32 0.32
N PHE A 3 -47.44 -39.99 -0.42
CA PHE A 3 -46.51 -38.92 -0.05
C PHE A 3 -47.10 -37.51 -0.14
N ALA A 4 -48.00 -37.27 -1.09
CA ALA A 4 -48.61 -35.95 -1.27
C ALA A 4 -49.55 -35.58 -0.12
N VAL A 5 -50.26 -36.57 0.43
CA VAL A 5 -51.15 -36.40 1.60
C VAL A 5 -50.37 -36.38 2.92
N LYS A 6 -49.31 -37.19 3.04
CA LYS A 6 -48.52 -37.30 4.28
C LYS A 6 -47.66 -36.07 4.59
N TYR A 7 -47.25 -35.32 3.56
CA TYR A 7 -46.34 -34.17 3.70
C TYR A 7 -46.98 -32.84 3.27
N ASP A 8 -48.30 -32.80 3.17
CA ASP A 8 -49.09 -31.61 2.80
C ASP A 8 -48.60 -30.88 1.54
N ILE A 9 -48.12 -31.64 0.56
CA ILE A 9 -47.45 -31.14 -0.65
C ILE A 9 -48.42 -30.35 -1.56
N LEU A 10 -49.73 -30.52 -1.34
CA LEU A 10 -50.79 -29.89 -2.13
C LEU A 10 -51.26 -28.53 -1.59
N SER A 11 -50.80 -28.10 -0.41
CA SER A 11 -51.10 -26.78 0.15
C SER A 11 -50.06 -25.70 -0.22
N ASP A 12 -48.94 -26.11 -0.80
CA ASP A 12 -47.89 -25.22 -1.30
C ASP A 12 -48.31 -24.59 -2.65
N GLU A 13 -48.20 -23.28 -2.77
CA GLU A 13 -48.68 -22.51 -3.92
C GLU A 13 -47.82 -22.71 -5.19
N HIS A 14 -46.60 -23.25 -5.05
CA HIS A 14 -45.63 -23.38 -6.14
C HIS A 14 -45.46 -24.82 -6.63
N ILE A 15 -45.64 -25.81 -5.76
CA ILE A 15 -45.48 -27.22 -6.14
C ILE A 15 -46.43 -27.68 -7.26
N PRO A 16 -47.73 -27.31 -7.27
CA PRO A 16 -48.63 -27.63 -8.39
C PRO A 16 -48.13 -27.06 -9.72
N ILE A 17 -47.52 -25.86 -9.70
CA ILE A 17 -46.98 -25.19 -10.89
C ILE A 17 -45.78 -25.97 -11.44
N TYR A 18 -44.84 -26.37 -10.57
CA TYR A 18 -43.70 -27.21 -10.98
C TYR A 18 -44.14 -28.56 -11.53
N PHE A 19 -45.18 -29.15 -10.95
CA PHE A 19 -45.72 -30.43 -11.42
C PHE A 19 -46.36 -30.31 -12.81
N ILE A 20 -47.11 -29.23 -13.06
CA ILE A 20 -47.67 -28.92 -14.38
C ILE A 20 -46.56 -28.66 -15.39
N ALA A 21 -45.53 -27.88 -15.03
CA ALA A 21 -44.38 -27.63 -15.89
C ALA A 21 -43.65 -28.93 -16.27
N LEU A 22 -43.41 -29.82 -15.31
CA LEU A 22 -42.80 -31.14 -15.54
C LEU A 22 -43.62 -31.96 -16.54
N LEU A 23 -44.95 -31.99 -16.40
CA LEU A 23 -45.84 -32.71 -17.30
C LEU A 23 -45.80 -32.12 -18.72
N ILE A 24 -45.74 -30.80 -18.87
CA ILE A 24 -45.62 -30.13 -20.18
C ILE A 24 -44.28 -30.50 -20.84
N PHE A 25 -43.17 -30.45 -20.11
CA PHE A 25 -41.85 -30.84 -20.64
C PHE A 25 -41.81 -32.32 -21.02
N SER A 26 -42.38 -33.20 -20.20
CA SER A 26 -42.46 -34.63 -20.49
C SER A 26 -43.30 -34.91 -21.75
N PHE A 27 -44.43 -34.20 -21.92
CA PHE A 27 -45.27 -34.31 -23.10
C PHE A 27 -44.56 -33.82 -24.36
N PHE A 28 -43.84 -32.70 -24.29
CA PHE A 28 -43.04 -32.20 -25.40
C PHE A 28 -41.92 -33.18 -25.78
N GLY A 29 -41.22 -33.74 -24.79
CA GLY A 29 -40.22 -34.78 -24.98
C GLY A 29 -40.79 -36.03 -25.67
N PHE A 30 -41.98 -36.47 -25.25
CA PHE A 30 -42.69 -37.58 -25.89
C PHE A 30 -43.06 -37.28 -27.35
N ILE A 31 -43.55 -36.07 -27.66
CA ILE A 31 -43.85 -35.65 -29.04
C ILE A 31 -42.58 -35.68 -29.91
N MET A 32 -41.46 -35.17 -29.38
CA MET A 32 -40.17 -35.18 -30.07
C MET A 32 -39.69 -36.59 -30.37
N LEU A 33 -39.73 -37.48 -29.36
CA LEU A 33 -39.33 -38.87 -29.51
C LEU A 33 -40.22 -39.61 -30.51
N ARG A 34 -41.54 -39.36 -30.45
CA ARG A 34 -42.51 -39.94 -31.38
C ARG A 34 -42.27 -39.46 -32.82
N LYS A 35 -41.99 -38.18 -33.02
CA LYS A 35 -41.62 -37.64 -34.35
C LYS A 35 -40.38 -38.33 -34.92
N LEU A 36 -39.34 -38.52 -34.10
CA LEU A 36 -38.13 -39.23 -34.50
C LEU A 36 -38.42 -40.67 -34.90
N PHE A 37 -39.23 -41.39 -34.11
CA PHE A 37 -39.65 -42.75 -34.46
C PHE A 37 -40.49 -42.81 -35.74
N ASP A 38 -41.43 -41.89 -35.93
CA ASP A 38 -42.26 -41.82 -37.14
C ASP A 38 -41.43 -41.48 -38.40
N GLU A 39 -40.37 -40.68 -38.23
CA GLU A 39 -39.39 -40.40 -39.29
C GLU A 39 -38.54 -41.63 -39.62
N LEU A 40 -38.06 -42.34 -38.60
CA LEU A 40 -37.33 -43.61 -38.74
C LEU A 40 -38.18 -44.67 -39.46
N ILE A 41 -39.47 -44.79 -39.09
CA ILE A 41 -40.41 -45.69 -39.75
C ILE A 41 -40.64 -45.28 -41.20
N ARG A 42 -40.77 -43.98 -41.50
CA ARG A 42 -40.90 -43.48 -42.87
C ARG A 42 -39.67 -43.78 -43.72
N VAL A 43 -38.47 -43.54 -43.20
CA VAL A 43 -37.21 -43.86 -43.90
C VAL A 43 -37.10 -45.36 -44.14
N SER A 44 -37.41 -46.18 -43.13
CA SER A 44 -37.42 -47.64 -43.27
C SER A 44 -38.42 -48.11 -44.33
N LYS A 45 -39.63 -47.54 -44.35
CA LYS A 45 -40.66 -47.88 -45.34
C LYS A 45 -40.29 -47.41 -46.74
N SER A 46 -39.67 -46.22 -46.86
CA SER A 46 -39.12 -45.70 -48.12
C SER A 46 -38.02 -46.60 -48.66
N ILE A 47 -37.10 -47.07 -47.81
CA ILE A 47 -36.04 -48.01 -48.19
C ILE A 47 -36.67 -49.33 -48.64
N SER A 48 -37.62 -49.90 -47.89
CA SER A 48 -38.31 -51.13 -48.30
C SER A 48 -39.10 -50.99 -49.59
N GLN A 49 -39.72 -49.83 -49.86
CA GLN A 49 -40.43 -49.60 -51.12
C GLN A 49 -39.47 -49.37 -52.29
N THR A 50 -38.36 -48.66 -52.09
CA THR A 50 -37.34 -48.44 -53.13
C THR A 50 -36.70 -49.78 -53.53
N ILE A 51 -36.40 -50.63 -52.54
CA ILE A 51 -35.92 -51.99 -52.78
C ILE A 51 -37.01 -52.82 -53.49
N ALA A 52 -38.28 -52.73 -53.07
CA ALA A 52 -39.37 -53.48 -53.71
C ALA A 52 -39.64 -53.05 -55.17
N GLU A 53 -39.43 -51.78 -55.52
CA GLU A 53 -39.54 -51.27 -56.89
C GLU A 53 -38.34 -51.67 -57.77
N GLU A 54 -37.14 -51.78 -57.21
CA GLU A 54 -35.95 -52.35 -57.89
C GLU A 54 -36.10 -53.85 -58.23
N PHE A 55 -37.05 -54.55 -57.62
CA PHE A 55 -37.33 -55.98 -57.86
C PHE A 55 -38.53 -56.28 -58.78
N LEU A 56 -39.09 -55.29 -59.49
CA LEU A 56 -40.12 -55.54 -60.50
C LEU A 56 -39.50 -56.13 -61.79
N PRO A 57 -39.91 -57.34 -62.23
CA PRO A 57 -39.26 -58.02 -63.35
C PRO A 57 -39.67 -57.38 -64.67
N SER A 58 -38.75 -56.65 -65.30
CA SER A 58 -38.80 -56.32 -66.72
C SER A 58 -37.57 -56.88 -67.42
N GLN A 59 -37.79 -57.40 -68.62
CA GLN A 59 -37.03 -58.49 -69.23
C GLN A 59 -35.59 -58.13 -69.68
N THR A 60 -34.76 -59.18 -69.67
CA THR A 60 -33.50 -59.38 -70.41
C THR A 60 -32.24 -58.63 -69.95
N HIS A 61 -31.64 -59.06 -68.84
CA HIS A 61 -30.17 -59.07 -68.68
C HIS A 61 -29.73 -60.34 -67.94
N GLN A 62 -28.55 -60.87 -68.30
CA GLN A 62 -28.05 -62.16 -67.80
C GLN A 62 -27.71 -62.09 -66.29
N PRO A 63 -27.97 -63.16 -65.50
CA PRO A 63 -27.69 -63.19 -64.05
C PRO A 63 -26.23 -62.92 -63.66
N GLU A 64 -25.29 -63.08 -64.60
CA GLU A 64 -23.87 -62.80 -64.35
C GLU A 64 -23.54 -61.31 -64.22
N ASP A 65 -24.33 -60.40 -64.81
CA ASP A 65 -24.02 -58.97 -64.81
C ASP A 65 -24.54 -58.22 -63.57
N GLU A 66 -25.68 -58.63 -63.01
CA GLU A 66 -26.19 -58.07 -61.74
C GLU A 66 -25.29 -58.45 -60.56
N LEU A 67 -24.84 -59.70 -60.51
CA LEU A 67 -23.91 -60.17 -59.49
C LEU A 67 -22.55 -59.46 -59.63
N LYS A 68 -22.06 -59.21 -60.85
CA LYS A 68 -20.87 -58.40 -61.10
C LYS A 68 -21.07 -56.94 -60.68
N SER A 69 -22.24 -56.35 -60.92
CA SER A 69 -22.55 -54.97 -60.54
C SER A 69 -22.60 -54.78 -59.02
N ILE A 70 -23.22 -55.73 -58.30
CA ILE A 70 -23.23 -55.75 -56.82
C ILE A 70 -21.81 -55.92 -56.28
N VAL A 71 -21.03 -56.86 -56.84
CA VAL A 71 -19.62 -57.06 -56.45
C VAL A 71 -18.79 -55.81 -56.71
N HIS A 72 -19.00 -55.12 -57.84
CA HIS A 72 -18.29 -53.88 -58.16
C HIS A 72 -18.66 -52.73 -57.21
N SER A 73 -19.93 -52.61 -56.84
CA SER A 73 -20.41 -51.62 -55.88
C SER A 73 -19.86 -51.89 -54.49
N PHE A 74 -19.86 -53.15 -54.04
CA PHE A 74 -19.25 -53.56 -52.77
C PHE A 74 -17.74 -53.31 -52.75
N GLN A 75 -17.02 -53.60 -53.83
CA GLN A 75 -15.59 -53.31 -53.94
C GLN A 75 -15.30 -51.80 -53.94
N THR A 76 -16.19 -50.99 -54.50
CA THR A 76 -16.06 -49.53 -54.49
C THR A 76 -16.28 -48.97 -53.10
N ILE A 77 -17.34 -49.40 -52.40
CA ILE A 77 -17.59 -49.05 -51.00
C ILE A 77 -16.46 -49.54 -50.09
N GLU A 78 -15.96 -50.77 -50.29
CA GLU A 78 -14.82 -51.29 -49.51
C GLU A 78 -13.57 -50.42 -49.69
N ARG A 79 -13.29 -50.01 -50.94
CA ARG A 79 -12.15 -49.15 -51.26
C ARG A 79 -12.30 -47.76 -50.64
N GLU A 80 -13.50 -47.18 -50.70
CA GLU A 80 -13.82 -45.88 -50.11
C GLU A 80 -13.75 -45.93 -48.57
N LEU A 81 -14.31 -46.99 -47.95
CA LEU A 81 -14.26 -47.22 -46.51
C LEU A 81 -12.82 -47.42 -46.03
N ARG A 82 -12.00 -48.20 -46.74
CA ARG A 82 -10.57 -48.34 -46.44
C ARG A 82 -9.83 -47.01 -46.56
N GLY A 83 -10.17 -46.19 -47.55
CA GLY A 83 -9.63 -44.84 -47.70
C GLY A 83 -9.94 -43.97 -46.50
N ASN A 84 -11.21 -43.97 -46.07
CA ASN A 84 -11.68 -43.20 -44.93
C ASN A 84 -11.08 -43.68 -43.59
N ILE A 85 -10.96 -45.00 -43.39
CA ILE A 85 -10.32 -45.57 -42.19
C ILE A 85 -8.86 -45.13 -42.12
N ARG A 86 -8.08 -45.25 -43.20
CA ARG A 86 -6.69 -44.77 -43.22
C ARG A 86 -6.59 -43.26 -42.96
N HIS A 87 -7.53 -42.48 -43.49
CA HIS A 87 -7.57 -41.04 -43.25
C HIS A 87 -7.88 -40.72 -41.77
N LEU A 88 -8.82 -41.45 -41.16
CA LEU A 88 -9.17 -41.35 -39.75
C LEU A 88 -8.02 -41.78 -38.83
N GLU A 89 -7.33 -42.88 -39.15
CA GLU A 89 -6.16 -43.35 -38.42
C GLU A 89 -5.03 -42.29 -38.47
N LYS A 90 -4.78 -41.72 -39.64
CA LYS A 90 -3.82 -40.61 -39.80
C LYS A 90 -4.21 -39.41 -38.93
N LYS A 91 -5.47 -38.94 -39.00
CA LYS A 91 -5.95 -37.84 -38.15
C LYS A 91 -5.86 -38.14 -36.65
N THR A 92 -6.12 -39.38 -36.24
CA THR A 92 -6.03 -39.80 -34.84
C THR A 92 -4.58 -39.77 -34.36
N SER A 93 -3.64 -40.26 -35.19
CA SER A 93 -2.21 -40.17 -34.93
C SER A 93 -1.75 -38.71 -34.82
N ASP A 94 -2.18 -37.84 -35.74
CA ASP A 94 -1.82 -36.42 -35.72
C ASP A 94 -2.33 -35.73 -34.44
N ILE A 95 -3.57 -36.03 -34.01
CA ILE A 95 -4.15 -35.52 -32.76
C ILE A 95 -3.37 -36.04 -31.53
N SER A 96 -2.99 -37.33 -31.52
CA SER A 96 -2.20 -37.90 -30.43
C SER A 96 -0.83 -37.23 -30.31
N THR A 97 -0.18 -36.98 -31.44
CA THR A 97 1.12 -36.31 -31.50
C THR A 97 1.00 -34.87 -31.02
N LEU A 98 -0.04 -34.15 -31.45
CA LEU A 98 -0.34 -32.81 -30.96
C LEU A 98 -0.59 -32.79 -29.45
N ARG A 99 -1.30 -33.79 -28.92
CA ARG A 99 -1.56 -33.92 -27.48
C ARG A 99 -0.27 -34.14 -26.70
N GLU A 100 0.62 -35.03 -27.13
CA GLU A 100 1.91 -35.26 -26.48
C GLU A 100 2.80 -34.01 -26.49
N LEU A 101 2.83 -33.28 -27.62
CA LEU A 101 3.59 -32.03 -27.73
C LEU A 101 2.96 -30.90 -26.90
N SER A 102 1.64 -30.94 -26.72
CA SER A 102 0.87 -30.02 -25.89
C SER A 102 1.03 -30.31 -24.38
N ASP A 103 1.15 -31.57 -23.98
CA ASP A 103 1.34 -31.98 -22.58
C ASP A 103 2.70 -31.53 -22.03
N LEU A 104 3.73 -31.42 -22.87
CA LEU A 104 5.04 -30.87 -22.47
C LEU A 104 4.99 -29.37 -22.12
N CYS A 105 3.99 -28.64 -22.60
CA CYS A 105 3.79 -27.24 -22.22
C CYS A 105 3.32 -27.10 -20.76
N TYR A 106 2.78 -28.16 -20.13
CA TYR A 106 2.38 -28.14 -18.71
C TYR A 106 3.54 -28.30 -17.73
N MET A 107 4.72 -28.73 -18.18
CA MET A 107 5.84 -29.03 -17.29
C MET A 107 6.71 -27.81 -16.95
N THR A 108 6.45 -26.65 -17.56
CA THR A 108 7.22 -25.43 -17.30
C THR A 108 6.53 -24.50 -16.31
N PHE A 109 7.33 -23.88 -15.45
CA PHE A 109 6.91 -22.85 -14.50
C PHE A 109 7.30 -21.43 -14.97
N SER A 110 7.93 -21.32 -16.13
CA SER A 110 8.39 -20.06 -16.71
C SER A 110 7.66 -19.75 -18.00
N THR A 111 7.14 -18.54 -18.11
CA THR A 111 6.53 -18.03 -19.34
C THR A 111 7.54 -17.98 -20.48
N GLU A 112 8.80 -17.66 -20.21
CA GLU A 112 9.85 -17.59 -21.23
C GLU A 112 10.13 -18.96 -21.86
N ASP A 113 10.30 -19.98 -21.00
CA ASP A 113 10.55 -21.35 -21.43
C ASP A 113 9.34 -21.90 -22.21
N LEU A 114 8.12 -21.57 -21.76
CA LEU A 114 6.89 -21.93 -22.46
C LEU A 114 6.88 -21.38 -23.90
N LEU A 115 7.19 -20.10 -24.08
CA LEU A 115 7.18 -19.47 -25.41
C LEU A 115 8.29 -20.05 -26.30
N TYR A 116 9.47 -20.32 -25.75
CA TYR A 116 10.56 -20.94 -26.49
C TYR A 116 10.23 -22.37 -26.93
N ILE A 117 9.72 -23.21 -26.01
CA ILE A 117 9.28 -24.58 -26.32
C ILE A 117 8.16 -24.54 -27.36
N THR A 118 7.18 -23.66 -27.21
CA THR A 118 6.08 -23.50 -28.18
C THR A 118 6.61 -23.18 -29.57
N LEU A 119 7.56 -22.25 -29.68
CA LEU A 119 8.21 -21.89 -30.94
C LEU A 119 8.96 -23.08 -31.54
N GLU A 120 9.79 -23.76 -30.76
CA GLU A 120 10.55 -24.93 -31.21
C GLU A 120 9.63 -26.04 -31.77
N ARG A 121 8.51 -26.31 -31.10
CA ARG A 121 7.52 -27.30 -31.51
C ARG A 121 6.80 -26.88 -32.78
N ALA A 122 6.40 -25.62 -32.87
CA ALA A 122 5.72 -25.09 -34.04
C ALA A 122 6.61 -25.15 -35.30
N LEU A 123 7.91 -24.87 -35.16
CA LEU A 123 8.88 -25.03 -36.24
C LEU A 123 9.03 -26.50 -36.67
N LYS A 124 9.13 -27.43 -35.71
CA LYS A 124 9.21 -28.87 -35.99
C LYS A 124 7.97 -29.41 -36.71
N LEU A 125 6.77 -29.00 -36.29
CA LEU A 125 5.50 -29.45 -36.89
C LEU A 125 5.31 -28.98 -38.33
N THR A 126 5.85 -27.81 -38.68
CA THR A 126 5.68 -27.20 -40.01
C THR A 126 6.90 -27.35 -40.92
N GLY A 127 7.95 -28.03 -40.46
CA GLY A 127 9.23 -28.14 -41.17
C GLY A 127 9.89 -26.78 -41.42
N ALA A 128 9.61 -25.80 -40.57
CA ALA A 128 10.17 -24.46 -40.65
C ALA A 128 11.47 -24.34 -39.84
N ASP A 129 12.29 -23.35 -40.16
CA ASP A 129 13.61 -23.12 -39.55
C ASP A 129 13.81 -21.69 -39.04
N ILE A 130 12.84 -20.81 -39.27
CA ILE A 130 12.81 -19.43 -38.79
C ILE A 130 11.51 -19.16 -38.08
N GLY A 131 11.58 -18.60 -36.88
CA GLY A 131 10.40 -18.04 -36.24
C GLY A 131 10.70 -17.21 -35.00
N SER A 132 9.68 -16.50 -34.54
CA SER A 132 9.73 -15.68 -33.33
C SER A 132 8.37 -15.61 -32.65
N VAL A 133 8.39 -15.49 -31.33
CA VAL A 133 7.23 -15.18 -30.51
C VAL A 133 7.37 -13.76 -30.00
N MET A 134 6.34 -12.97 -30.26
CA MET A 134 6.27 -11.55 -29.92
C MET A 134 5.09 -11.32 -28.98
N ILE A 135 5.35 -10.76 -27.79
CA ILE A 135 4.31 -10.42 -26.81
C ILE A 135 3.99 -8.93 -26.89
N LEU A 136 2.72 -8.58 -26.76
CA LEU A 136 2.28 -7.18 -26.73
C LEU A 136 2.63 -6.55 -25.38
N GLU A 137 3.34 -5.43 -25.42
CA GLU A 137 3.70 -4.68 -24.22
C GLU A 137 2.45 -4.07 -23.57
N LYS A 138 2.19 -4.39 -22.30
CA LYS A 138 1.08 -3.80 -21.54
C LYS A 138 1.56 -2.63 -20.68
N PRO A 139 0.71 -1.60 -20.41
CA PRO A 139 -0.70 -1.50 -20.78
C PRO A 139 -0.95 -0.86 -22.16
N LYS A 140 0.00 -0.10 -22.71
CA LYS A 140 -0.24 0.75 -23.90
C LYS A 140 -0.33 -0.01 -25.24
N ARG A 141 0.28 -1.19 -25.36
CA ARG A 141 0.31 -2.03 -26.59
C ARG A 141 0.91 -1.36 -27.82
N ASP A 142 1.76 -0.36 -27.62
CA ASP A 142 2.42 0.37 -28.70
C ASP A 142 3.54 -0.47 -29.36
N PHE A 143 4.05 -1.49 -28.65
CA PHE A 143 5.15 -2.31 -29.09
C PHE A 143 4.88 -3.81 -28.90
N PHE A 144 5.43 -4.59 -29.83
CA PHE A 144 5.72 -6.00 -29.65
C PHE A 144 7.13 -6.15 -29.07
N VAL A 145 7.29 -7.02 -28.07
CA VAL A 145 8.60 -7.43 -27.53
C VAL A 145 8.88 -8.86 -27.97
N ILE A 146 10.06 -9.10 -28.54
CA ILE A 146 10.48 -10.46 -28.92
C ILE A 146 10.88 -11.23 -27.65
N GLU A 147 10.12 -12.26 -27.31
CA GLU A 147 10.38 -13.09 -26.12
C GLU A 147 11.11 -14.40 -26.46
N ALA A 148 10.88 -14.93 -27.67
CA ALA A 148 11.59 -16.09 -28.18
C ALA A 148 11.87 -15.93 -29.68
N SER A 149 13.02 -16.43 -30.13
CA SER A 149 13.46 -16.32 -31.51
C SER A 149 14.36 -17.50 -31.86
N ILE A 150 14.12 -18.12 -33.02
CA ILE A 150 14.92 -19.22 -33.57
C ILE A 150 15.19 -18.92 -35.05
N GLY A 151 16.44 -19.09 -35.48
CA GLY A 151 16.85 -18.96 -36.89
C GLY A 151 17.10 -17.52 -37.39
N LEU A 152 16.78 -16.49 -36.60
CA LEU A 152 16.92 -15.07 -36.98
C LEU A 152 18.24 -14.42 -36.57
N GLY A 153 19.03 -15.03 -35.66
CA GLY A 153 20.29 -14.44 -35.17
C GLY A 153 20.12 -13.02 -34.64
N ASP A 154 21.06 -12.13 -34.96
CA ASP A 154 21.07 -10.73 -34.49
C ASP A 154 19.97 -9.84 -35.09
N PHE A 155 19.18 -10.33 -36.05
CA PHE A 155 18.09 -9.56 -36.65
C PHE A 155 16.85 -9.47 -35.76
N ALA A 156 16.72 -10.38 -34.79
CA ALA A 156 15.58 -10.45 -33.87
C ALA A 156 16.02 -11.00 -32.50
N PRO A 157 16.89 -10.28 -31.77
CA PRO A 157 17.32 -10.67 -30.44
C PRO A 157 16.16 -10.57 -29.44
N LYS A 158 16.21 -11.38 -28.38
CA LYS A 158 15.28 -11.31 -27.25
C LYS A 158 15.29 -9.88 -26.67
N GLY A 159 14.11 -9.35 -26.34
CA GLY A 159 13.92 -8.00 -25.80
C GLY A 159 13.84 -6.90 -26.86
N MET A 160 14.07 -7.19 -28.15
CA MET A 160 13.87 -6.20 -29.21
C MET A 160 12.41 -5.74 -29.25
N ARG A 161 12.22 -4.41 -29.28
CA ARG A 161 10.90 -3.77 -29.42
C ARG A 161 10.61 -3.45 -30.89
N ILE A 162 9.45 -3.88 -31.36
CA ILE A 162 8.94 -3.63 -32.71
C ILE A 162 7.65 -2.81 -32.59
N GLY A 163 7.58 -1.65 -33.27
CA GLY A 163 6.37 -0.82 -33.27
C GLY A 163 5.14 -1.57 -33.78
N PHE A 164 4.05 -1.53 -33.02
CA PHE A 164 2.80 -2.22 -33.34
C PHE A 164 2.22 -1.74 -34.67
N ALA A 165 2.24 -0.41 -34.90
CA ALA A 165 1.66 0.21 -36.08
C ALA A 165 2.33 -0.22 -37.40
N ASP A 166 3.64 -0.48 -37.37
CA ASP A 166 4.45 -0.81 -38.57
C ASP A 166 4.59 -2.31 -38.81
N SER A 167 4.16 -3.13 -37.85
CA SER A 167 4.25 -4.58 -37.92
C SER A 167 3.15 -5.18 -38.78
N ILE A 168 3.48 -6.16 -39.62
CA ILE A 168 2.48 -7.01 -40.30
C ILE A 168 1.62 -7.73 -39.27
N ALA A 169 2.23 -8.15 -38.16
CA ALA A 169 1.61 -8.98 -37.16
C ALA A 169 0.42 -8.31 -36.45
N LYS A 170 0.29 -6.97 -36.56
CA LYS A 170 -0.91 -6.24 -36.13
C LYS A 170 -2.19 -6.79 -36.74
N HIS A 171 -2.14 -7.34 -37.97
CA HIS A 171 -3.32 -7.91 -38.62
C HIS A 171 -3.83 -9.15 -37.89
N ALA A 172 -2.93 -10.02 -37.44
CA ALA A 172 -3.30 -11.20 -36.66
C ALA A 172 -3.90 -10.80 -35.30
N VAL A 173 -3.39 -9.74 -34.68
CA VAL A 173 -3.91 -9.20 -33.41
C VAL A 173 -5.28 -8.56 -33.59
N ILE A 174 -5.42 -7.62 -34.54
CA ILE A 174 -6.66 -6.86 -34.77
C ILE A 174 -7.80 -7.78 -35.19
N ASN A 175 -7.53 -8.71 -36.11
CA ASN A 175 -8.54 -9.64 -36.61
C ASN A 175 -8.77 -10.84 -35.67
N LYS A 176 -7.92 -11.01 -34.65
CA LYS A 176 -7.92 -12.17 -33.74
C LYS A 176 -7.95 -13.51 -34.49
N ALA A 177 -7.27 -13.57 -35.63
CA ALA A 177 -7.29 -14.70 -36.55
C ALA A 177 -5.90 -14.98 -37.14
N PRO A 178 -5.61 -16.23 -37.54
CA PRO A 178 -4.38 -16.57 -38.24
C PRO A 178 -4.22 -15.75 -39.54
N LEU A 179 -2.99 -15.33 -39.82
CA LEU A 179 -2.59 -14.71 -41.06
C LEU A 179 -1.65 -15.65 -41.80
N LEU A 180 -2.15 -16.25 -42.88
CA LEU A 180 -1.36 -16.97 -43.86
C LEU A 180 -1.04 -16.02 -45.03
N VAL A 181 0.22 -15.98 -45.42
CA VAL A 181 0.70 -15.27 -46.61
C VAL A 181 1.51 -16.25 -47.45
N GLU A 182 1.05 -16.52 -48.67
CA GLU A 182 1.75 -17.38 -49.63
C GLU A 182 2.90 -16.62 -50.32
N ASP A 183 2.67 -15.37 -50.71
CA ASP A 183 3.70 -14.49 -51.25
C ASP A 183 3.45 -13.03 -50.84
N ILE A 184 4.33 -12.48 -50.02
CA ILE A 184 4.22 -11.12 -49.48
C ILE A 184 4.33 -10.01 -50.54
N GLU A 185 4.97 -10.29 -51.69
CA GLU A 185 5.18 -9.30 -52.74
C GLU A 185 3.94 -9.14 -53.62
N THR A 186 3.08 -10.16 -53.67
CA THR A 186 1.83 -10.15 -54.45
C THR A 186 0.58 -10.02 -53.58
N ASP A 187 0.70 -10.16 -52.26
CA ASP A 187 -0.41 -10.02 -51.32
C ASP A 187 -0.96 -8.58 -51.31
N MET A 188 -2.23 -8.42 -51.70
CA MET A 188 -2.90 -7.11 -51.81
C MET A 188 -2.95 -6.33 -50.50
N ARG A 189 -2.83 -7.01 -49.35
CA ARG A 189 -2.85 -6.36 -48.02
C ARG A 189 -1.56 -5.63 -47.70
N PHE A 190 -0.45 -6.03 -48.33
CA PHE A 190 0.89 -5.56 -47.94
C PHE A 190 1.73 -5.07 -49.13
N GLY A 191 1.73 -5.81 -50.25
CA GLY A 191 2.38 -5.45 -51.51
C GLY A 191 3.82 -4.93 -51.37
N ARG A 192 4.61 -5.52 -50.46
CA ARG A 192 5.96 -5.01 -50.11
C ARG A 192 7.02 -6.06 -50.37
N LYS A 193 8.24 -5.61 -50.72
CA LYS A 193 9.39 -6.51 -50.95
C LYS A 193 9.69 -7.37 -49.73
N SER A 194 10.04 -8.63 -49.96
CA SER A 194 10.52 -9.50 -48.89
C SER A 194 11.82 -8.94 -48.30
N ARG A 195 11.99 -9.05 -46.98
CA ARG A 195 13.21 -8.57 -46.31
C ARG A 195 14.33 -9.61 -46.50
N PRO A 196 15.61 -9.20 -46.64
CA PRO A 196 16.71 -10.11 -46.94
C PRO A 196 16.93 -11.22 -45.89
N GLN A 197 16.52 -10.97 -44.65
CA GLN A 197 16.60 -11.94 -43.55
C GLN A 197 15.60 -13.11 -43.68
N TYR A 198 14.58 -12.99 -44.52
CA TYR A 198 13.63 -14.05 -44.85
C TYR A 198 13.86 -14.50 -46.28
N THR A 199 14.36 -15.73 -46.47
CA THR A 199 14.64 -16.25 -47.82
C THR A 199 13.35 -16.52 -48.59
N THR A 200 12.26 -16.91 -47.91
CA THR A 200 10.96 -17.19 -48.54
C THR A 200 10.03 -15.99 -48.50
N LYS A 201 9.13 -15.93 -49.48
CA LYS A 201 8.06 -14.93 -49.55
C LYS A 201 6.82 -15.31 -48.75
N SER A 202 6.72 -16.58 -48.34
CA SER A 202 5.62 -17.11 -47.54
C SER A 202 5.94 -17.11 -46.05
N PHE A 203 4.94 -16.81 -45.22
CA PHE A 203 5.02 -16.91 -43.76
C PHE A 203 3.64 -17.14 -43.13
N ILE A 204 3.66 -17.66 -41.90
CA ILE A 204 2.49 -17.75 -41.03
C ILE A 204 2.67 -16.76 -39.88
N CYS A 205 1.61 -16.02 -39.54
CA CYS A 205 1.53 -15.21 -38.35
C CYS A 205 0.24 -15.57 -37.59
N LEU A 206 0.38 -16.22 -36.44
CA LEU A 206 -0.74 -16.68 -35.63
C LEU A 206 -0.85 -15.86 -34.33
N PRO A 207 -2.06 -15.46 -33.91
CA PRO A 207 -2.25 -14.80 -32.62
C PRO A 207 -2.16 -15.82 -31.47
N LEU A 208 -1.46 -15.45 -30.40
CA LEU A 208 -1.58 -16.11 -29.09
C LEU A 208 -2.84 -15.55 -28.41
N LYS A 209 -3.94 -16.29 -28.51
CA LYS A 209 -5.26 -15.86 -28.06
C LYS A 209 -5.63 -16.53 -26.74
N THR A 210 -5.85 -15.72 -25.71
CA THR A 210 -6.50 -16.15 -24.46
C THR A 210 -8.01 -15.95 -24.59
N ILE A 211 -8.76 -16.33 -23.55
CA ILE A 211 -10.23 -16.17 -23.51
C ILE A 211 -10.63 -14.71 -23.70
N ASN A 212 -9.87 -13.79 -23.09
CA ASN A 212 -10.24 -12.38 -23.02
C ASN A 212 -9.54 -11.53 -24.09
N ASP A 213 -8.38 -11.96 -24.60
CA ASP A 213 -7.49 -11.05 -25.31
C ASP A 213 -6.47 -11.76 -26.20
N VAL A 214 -5.83 -11.03 -27.11
CA VAL A 214 -4.63 -11.49 -27.81
C VAL A 214 -3.41 -10.95 -27.08
N ILE A 215 -2.59 -11.84 -26.53
CA ILE A 215 -1.41 -11.47 -25.73
C ILE A 215 -0.16 -11.27 -26.58
N GLY A 216 -0.16 -11.79 -27.81
CA GLY A 216 1.00 -11.77 -28.69
C GLY A 216 0.75 -12.51 -29.99
N VAL A 217 1.82 -12.79 -30.71
CA VAL A 217 1.82 -13.47 -32.01
C VAL A 217 3.02 -14.38 -32.14
N LEU A 218 2.82 -15.50 -32.82
CA LEU A 218 3.87 -16.38 -33.31
C LEU A 218 4.03 -16.13 -34.80
N THR A 219 5.25 -15.91 -35.25
CA THR A 219 5.59 -15.79 -36.66
C THR A 219 6.54 -16.89 -37.08
N ILE A 220 6.25 -17.56 -38.18
CA ILE A 220 7.04 -18.67 -38.72
C ILE A 220 7.32 -18.41 -40.20
N SER A 221 8.54 -18.72 -40.62
CA SER A 221 9.02 -18.60 -42.00
C SER A 221 9.98 -19.75 -42.32
N ARG A 222 10.25 -19.97 -43.61
CA ARG A 222 11.23 -20.96 -44.08
C ARG A 222 12.45 -20.24 -44.68
N ARG A 223 13.64 -20.80 -44.53
CA ARG A 223 14.88 -20.31 -45.16
C ARG A 223 15.33 -21.19 -46.31
N LYS A 224 15.06 -22.50 -46.21
CA LYS A 224 15.65 -23.53 -47.07
C LYS A 224 14.73 -24.06 -48.17
N THR A 225 13.44 -23.77 -48.12
CA THR A 225 12.45 -24.34 -49.05
C THR A 225 11.62 -23.24 -49.68
N GLU A 226 11.44 -23.24 -51.00
CA GLU A 226 10.57 -22.28 -51.69
C GLU A 226 9.07 -22.65 -51.59
N THR A 227 8.75 -23.72 -50.86
CA THR A 227 7.37 -24.18 -50.69
C THR A 227 6.57 -23.20 -49.83
N PRO A 228 5.46 -22.63 -50.34
CA PRO A 228 4.60 -21.78 -49.55
C PRO A 228 3.95 -22.56 -48.41
N PHE A 229 3.61 -21.87 -47.33
CA PHE A 229 2.76 -22.42 -46.29
C PHE A 229 1.32 -22.58 -46.80
N THR A 230 0.62 -23.55 -46.23
CA THR A 230 -0.75 -23.92 -46.59
C THR A 230 -1.70 -23.75 -45.41
N GLN A 231 -3.00 -23.87 -45.65
CA GLN A 231 -3.99 -23.88 -44.57
C GLN A 231 -3.81 -25.08 -43.63
N GLU A 232 -3.32 -26.22 -44.12
CA GLU A 232 -3.03 -27.40 -43.29
C GLU A 232 -1.94 -27.10 -42.26
N ASP A 233 -0.90 -26.35 -42.64
CA ASP A 233 0.14 -25.88 -41.71
C ASP A 233 -0.45 -25.00 -40.59
N VAL A 234 -1.42 -24.15 -40.93
CA VAL A 234 -2.11 -23.29 -39.94
C VAL A 234 -2.96 -24.14 -39.00
N ASP A 235 -3.74 -25.08 -39.54
CA ASP A 235 -4.68 -25.90 -38.77
C ASP A 235 -3.96 -26.81 -37.76
N ILE A 236 -2.76 -27.29 -38.08
CA ILE A 236 -1.90 -28.06 -37.16
C ILE A 236 -1.38 -27.19 -36.00
N LEU A 237 -1.11 -25.91 -36.25
CA LEU A 237 -0.56 -24.99 -35.24
C LEU A 237 -1.60 -24.41 -34.29
N VAL A 238 -2.84 -24.19 -34.75
CA VAL A 238 -3.89 -23.56 -33.94
C VAL A 238 -4.11 -24.24 -32.57
N PRO A 239 -4.19 -25.58 -32.46
CA PRO A 239 -4.33 -26.25 -31.16
C PRO A 239 -3.12 -26.01 -30.24
N LEU A 240 -1.90 -26.09 -30.77
CA LEU A 240 -0.67 -25.87 -29.99
C LEU A 240 -0.63 -24.45 -29.41
N LEU A 241 -0.92 -23.43 -30.22
CA LEU A 241 -0.90 -22.04 -29.74
C LEU A 241 -2.05 -21.73 -28.80
N SER A 242 -3.22 -22.34 -29.01
CA SER A 242 -4.35 -22.18 -28.10
C SER A 242 -4.00 -22.70 -26.70
N ASN A 243 -3.35 -23.88 -26.62
CA ASN A 243 -2.86 -24.41 -25.35
C ASN A 243 -1.74 -23.53 -24.76
N ALA A 244 -0.76 -23.12 -25.56
CA ALA A 244 0.33 -22.27 -25.10
C ALA A 244 -0.16 -20.91 -24.57
N ALA A 245 -1.11 -20.28 -25.26
CA ALA A 245 -1.70 -19.02 -24.82
C ALA A 245 -2.47 -19.17 -23.50
N PHE A 246 -3.20 -20.27 -23.32
CA PHE A 246 -3.89 -20.58 -22.07
C PHE A 246 -2.91 -20.82 -20.91
N THR A 247 -1.89 -21.64 -21.11
CA THR A 247 -0.86 -21.91 -20.09
C THR A 247 -0.07 -20.65 -19.74
N PHE A 248 0.24 -19.80 -20.73
CA PHE A 248 0.90 -18.53 -20.50
C PHE A 248 0.07 -17.60 -19.60
N ASP A 249 -1.24 -17.48 -19.87
CA ASP A 249 -2.14 -16.65 -19.06
C ASP A 249 -2.24 -17.20 -17.63
N ASN A 250 -2.29 -18.52 -17.46
CA ASN A 250 -2.30 -19.16 -16.14
C ASN A 250 -1.01 -18.92 -15.36
N LEU A 251 0.15 -19.12 -15.98
CA LEU A 251 1.45 -18.87 -15.32
C LEU A 251 1.59 -17.39 -14.93
N ARG A 252 1.17 -16.46 -15.81
CA ARG A 252 1.17 -15.03 -15.50
C ARG A 252 0.23 -14.72 -14.33
N LEU A 253 -0.98 -15.25 -14.33
CA LEU A 253 -1.97 -15.04 -13.27
C LEU A 253 -1.52 -15.63 -11.93
N LEU A 254 -0.87 -16.80 -11.93
CA LEU A 254 -0.28 -17.40 -10.73
C LEU A 254 0.79 -16.47 -10.15
N LYS A 255 1.70 -15.98 -11.00
CA LYS A 255 2.75 -15.05 -10.56
C LYS A 255 2.19 -13.73 -10.01
N GLU A 256 1.21 -13.14 -10.71
CA GLU A 256 0.50 -11.93 -10.25
C GLU A 256 -0.21 -12.16 -8.90
N ASN A 257 -0.80 -13.35 -8.69
CA ASN A 257 -1.46 -13.70 -7.43
C ASN A 257 -0.46 -13.95 -6.29
N GLU A 258 0.67 -14.61 -6.55
CA GLU A 258 1.75 -14.79 -5.58
C GLU A 258 2.30 -13.43 -5.12
N ASP A 259 2.62 -12.54 -6.07
CA ASP A 259 3.13 -11.21 -5.77
C ASP A 259 2.10 -10.40 -4.96
N ARG A 260 0.82 -10.47 -5.35
CA ARG A 260 -0.27 -9.80 -4.61
C ARG A 260 -0.49 -10.39 -3.22
N SER A 261 -0.30 -11.70 -3.03
CA SER A 261 -0.35 -12.36 -1.72
C SER A 261 0.76 -11.86 -0.80
N ILE A 262 1.99 -11.71 -1.32
CA ILE A 262 3.12 -11.14 -0.57
C ILE A 262 2.79 -9.70 -0.14
N GLN A 263 2.24 -8.88 -1.05
CA GLN A 263 1.87 -7.49 -0.76
C GLN A 263 0.78 -7.40 0.32
N LEU A 264 -0.27 -8.23 0.22
CA LEU A 264 -1.34 -8.31 1.22
C LEU A 264 -0.77 -8.73 2.58
N LYS A 265 0.11 -9.74 2.60
CA LYS A 265 0.70 -10.23 3.84
C LYS A 265 1.55 -9.17 4.53
N ALA A 266 2.33 -8.42 3.75
CA ALA A 266 3.10 -7.30 4.29
C ALA A 266 2.21 -6.22 4.90
N MET A 267 1.07 -5.91 4.26
CA MET A 267 0.12 -4.93 4.80
C MET A 267 -0.58 -5.42 6.07
N GLU A 268 -0.94 -6.70 6.15
CA GLU A 268 -1.44 -7.33 7.37
C GLU A 268 -0.43 -7.25 8.52
N ASN A 269 0.83 -7.59 8.24
CA ASN A 269 1.92 -7.52 9.21
C ASN A 269 2.14 -6.09 9.69
N LEU A 270 2.20 -5.11 8.78
CA LEU A 270 2.29 -3.69 9.13
C LEU A 270 1.15 -3.25 10.04
N SER A 271 -0.10 -3.62 9.71
CA SER A 271 -1.26 -3.31 10.54
C SER A 271 -1.16 -3.94 11.94
N SER A 272 -0.69 -5.19 12.03
CA SER A 272 -0.46 -5.89 13.30
C SER A 272 0.62 -5.19 14.14
N ILE A 273 1.74 -4.83 13.52
CA ILE A 273 2.85 -4.11 14.16
C ILE A 273 2.37 -2.76 14.72
N ILE A 274 1.63 -1.97 13.93
CA ILE A 274 1.11 -0.64 14.33
C ILE A 274 0.13 -0.72 15.51
N ASN A 275 -0.61 -1.83 15.61
CA ASN A 275 -1.60 -2.04 16.66
C ASN A 275 -1.06 -2.76 17.90
N SER A 276 0.18 -3.25 17.84
CA SER A 276 0.85 -3.84 18.99
C SER A 276 1.36 -2.79 19.99
N SER A 277 1.77 -3.25 21.17
CA SER A 277 2.26 -2.41 22.28
C SER A 277 3.77 -2.16 22.23
N PHE A 278 4.36 -2.01 21.05
CA PHE A 278 5.80 -1.73 20.94
C PHE A 278 6.15 -0.34 21.51
N ARG A 279 7.39 -0.22 22.00
CA ARG A 279 7.98 1.10 22.27
C ARG A 279 8.38 1.77 20.96
N SER A 280 8.37 3.10 20.95
CA SER A 280 8.69 3.96 19.80
C SER A 280 9.73 3.44 18.81
N SER A 281 10.97 3.24 19.27
CA SER A 281 12.07 2.80 18.39
C SER A 281 11.87 1.38 17.86
N GLU A 282 11.33 0.48 18.67
CA GLU A 282 11.06 -0.91 18.27
C GLU A 282 9.94 -0.95 17.22
N LEU A 283 8.92 -0.12 17.39
CA LEU A 283 7.81 0.00 16.45
C LEU A 283 8.31 0.46 15.07
N LEU A 284 9.09 1.54 15.02
CA LEU A 284 9.65 2.05 13.77
C LEU A 284 10.57 1.03 13.11
N HIS A 285 11.45 0.37 13.88
CA HIS A 285 12.36 -0.64 13.33
C HIS A 285 11.61 -1.85 12.78
N ALA A 286 10.54 -2.29 13.45
CA ALA A 286 9.68 -3.38 12.97
C ALA A 286 8.94 -2.98 11.69
N ILE A 287 8.37 -1.78 11.62
CA ILE A 287 7.70 -1.26 10.40
C ILE A 287 8.69 -1.17 9.24
N LEU A 288 9.88 -0.59 9.47
CA LEU A 288 10.91 -0.47 8.46
C LEU A 288 11.39 -1.85 7.98
N SER A 289 11.54 -2.82 8.90
CA SER A 289 11.88 -4.20 8.53
C SER A 289 10.81 -4.86 7.65
N GLU A 290 9.54 -4.60 7.92
CA GLU A 290 8.44 -5.11 7.09
C GLU A 290 8.42 -4.44 5.70
N ILE A 291 8.70 -3.13 5.63
CA ILE A 291 8.86 -2.43 4.35
C ILE A 291 10.01 -3.05 3.53
N LYS A 292 11.10 -3.48 4.17
CA LYS A 292 12.26 -4.10 3.51
C LYS A 292 11.90 -5.41 2.80
N ASN A 293 10.95 -6.19 3.34
CA ASN A 293 10.50 -7.44 2.73
C ASN A 293 9.83 -7.24 1.36
N VAL A 294 9.30 -6.05 1.10
CA VAL A 294 8.62 -5.69 -0.15
C VAL A 294 9.48 -4.81 -1.05
N ILE A 295 10.23 -3.91 -0.44
CA ILE A 295 11.12 -2.95 -1.09
C ILE A 295 12.52 -3.14 -0.46
N PRO A 296 13.37 -3.99 -1.04
CA PRO A 296 14.73 -4.17 -0.55
C PRO A 296 15.49 -2.84 -0.55
N TYR A 297 16.10 -2.51 0.59
CA TYR A 297 16.94 -1.33 0.79
C TYR A 297 18.07 -1.65 1.77
N ASP A 298 19.12 -0.82 1.75
CA ASP A 298 20.26 -0.96 2.66
C ASP A 298 20.15 -0.05 3.88
N ILE A 299 19.56 1.14 3.70
CA ILE A 299 19.36 2.11 4.78
C ILE A 299 18.00 2.75 4.62
N ALA A 300 17.25 2.82 5.72
CA ALA A 300 16.06 3.63 5.85
C ALA A 300 16.31 4.76 6.85
N ILE A 301 15.95 5.99 6.47
CA ILE A 301 16.06 7.18 7.31
C ILE A 301 14.67 7.79 7.45
N VAL A 302 14.23 7.99 8.68
CA VAL A 302 12.97 8.66 9.01
C VAL A 302 13.32 10.06 9.50
N LEU A 303 12.96 11.07 8.71
CA LEU A 303 13.06 12.48 9.06
C LEU A 303 11.70 12.96 9.55
N ALA A 304 11.67 13.70 10.65
CA ALA A 304 10.47 14.36 11.15
C ALA A 304 10.67 15.88 11.17
N ARG A 305 9.59 16.61 10.97
CA ARG A 305 9.62 18.08 10.97
C ARG A 305 9.74 18.60 12.40
N ASP A 306 10.64 19.54 12.57
CA ASP A 306 10.79 20.29 13.81
C ASP A 306 9.62 21.30 13.93
N GLU A 307 8.99 21.36 15.10
CA GLU A 307 7.89 22.30 15.38
C GLU A 307 8.40 23.66 15.85
N ASP A 308 9.57 23.69 16.49
CA ASP A 308 10.17 24.90 17.06
C ASP A 308 11.01 25.64 16.02
N ILE A 309 11.67 24.90 15.13
CA ILE A 309 12.56 25.46 14.10
C ILE A 309 11.88 25.42 12.73
N LYS A 310 11.59 26.60 12.17
CA LYS A 310 11.05 26.71 10.81
C LYS A 310 11.98 26.07 9.78
N GLN A 311 11.38 25.34 8.85
CA GLN A 311 12.08 24.67 7.74
C GLN A 311 13.20 23.73 8.18
N SER A 312 13.07 23.13 9.37
CA SER A 312 13.99 22.12 9.89
C SER A 312 13.36 20.73 9.89
N LEU A 313 14.18 19.73 9.57
CA LEU A 313 13.89 18.31 9.72
C LEU A 313 14.97 17.71 10.62
N TYR A 314 14.58 16.85 11.56
CA TYR A 314 15.54 16.09 12.36
C TYR A 314 15.43 14.59 12.07
N ILE A 315 16.53 13.87 12.25
CA ILE A 315 16.56 12.42 12.13
C ILE A 315 15.83 11.81 13.32
N MET A 316 14.62 11.33 13.09
CA MET A 316 13.82 10.62 14.08
C MET A 316 14.33 9.19 14.28
N ASP A 317 14.64 8.48 13.20
CA ASP A 317 15.22 7.13 13.29
C ASP A 317 16.02 6.74 12.05
N ILE A 318 16.89 5.74 12.21
CA ILE A 318 17.71 5.15 11.15
C ILE A 318 17.71 3.63 11.34
N LEU A 319 17.40 2.90 10.27
CA LEU A 319 17.64 1.47 10.19
C LEU A 319 18.63 1.19 9.07
N ALA A 320 19.86 0.84 9.43
CA ALA A 320 20.95 0.60 8.49
C ALA A 320 21.45 -0.84 8.58
N PHE A 321 21.64 -1.48 7.42
CA PHE A 321 22.20 -2.82 7.28
C PHE A 321 23.66 -2.79 6.78
N VAL A 322 24.16 -1.59 6.51
CA VAL A 322 25.54 -1.28 6.13
C VAL A 322 26.03 -0.11 6.98
N PRO A 323 27.35 0.10 7.14
CA PRO A 323 27.87 1.22 7.92
C PRO A 323 27.33 2.58 7.42
N ALA A 324 26.67 3.33 8.30
CA ALA A 324 26.12 4.65 8.03
C ALA A 324 26.64 5.66 9.08
N SER A 325 27.07 6.83 8.62
CA SER A 325 27.61 7.90 9.49
C SER A 325 26.56 8.97 9.77
N LEU A 326 25.36 8.56 10.17
CA LEU A 326 24.25 9.45 10.46
C LEU A 326 23.84 9.26 11.93
N ASN A 327 23.53 10.36 12.61
CA ASN A 327 23.18 10.36 14.02
C ASN A 327 21.72 10.73 14.23
N LYS A 328 21.01 9.93 15.02
CA LYS A 328 19.65 10.25 15.48
C LYS A 328 19.64 11.58 16.24
N GLY A 329 18.62 12.39 16.01
CA GLY A 329 18.44 13.72 16.60
C GLY A 329 19.16 14.86 15.89
N HIS A 330 19.99 14.59 14.87
CA HIS A 330 20.61 15.66 14.09
C HIS A 330 19.57 16.39 13.23
N SER A 331 19.63 17.72 13.18
CA SER A 331 18.68 18.59 12.48
C SER A 331 19.30 19.26 11.24
N TYR A 332 18.53 19.33 10.16
CA TYR A 332 18.91 19.94 8.90
C TYR A 332 17.90 21.01 8.48
N LEU A 333 18.41 22.16 8.05
CA LEU A 333 17.60 23.15 7.32
C LEU A 333 17.44 22.66 5.88
N TYR A 334 16.20 22.39 5.47
CA TYR A 334 15.94 21.74 4.18
C TYR A 334 15.67 22.72 3.04
N GLU A 335 15.58 24.03 3.30
CA GLU A 335 15.28 25.03 2.27
C GLU A 335 16.23 24.93 1.06
N GLY A 336 15.68 24.91 -0.16
CA GLY A 336 16.47 24.83 -1.39
C GLY A 336 16.99 23.42 -1.74
N THR A 337 16.79 22.42 -0.88
CA THR A 337 17.17 21.02 -1.15
C THR A 337 16.10 20.24 -1.92
N ILE A 338 16.43 19.01 -2.31
CA ILE A 338 15.48 18.02 -2.83
C ILE A 338 14.38 17.67 -1.81
N LEU A 339 14.68 17.78 -0.51
CA LEU A 339 13.71 17.55 0.56
C LEU A 339 12.64 18.66 0.57
N ASP A 340 13.03 19.92 0.35
CA ASP A 340 12.09 21.04 0.17
C ASP A 340 11.19 20.82 -1.06
N ARG A 341 11.78 20.38 -2.17
CA ARG A 341 11.02 20.05 -3.39
C ARG A 341 10.00 18.96 -3.12
N LEU A 342 10.38 17.89 -2.42
CA LEU A 342 9.48 16.80 -2.04
C LEU A 342 8.34 17.27 -1.15
N ILE A 343 8.63 18.09 -0.13
CA ILE A 343 7.62 18.65 0.76
C ILE A 343 6.62 19.52 -0.02
N LYS A 344 7.10 20.32 -0.98
CA LYS A 344 6.25 21.16 -1.84
C LYS A 344 5.40 20.34 -2.83
N GLN A 345 5.95 19.25 -3.38
CA GLN A 345 5.26 18.42 -4.37
C GLN A 345 4.33 17.36 -3.75
N GLN A 346 4.57 16.98 -2.49
CA GLN A 346 3.80 15.98 -1.73
C GLN A 346 3.65 14.60 -2.41
N ARG A 347 4.60 14.23 -3.26
CA ARG A 347 4.65 12.96 -3.98
C ARG A 347 6.00 12.27 -3.78
N PRO A 348 6.05 10.92 -3.85
CA PRO A 348 7.31 10.20 -3.85
C PRO A 348 8.21 10.64 -5.01
N LEU A 349 9.51 10.73 -4.75
CA LEU A 349 10.55 11.01 -5.73
C LEU A 349 11.53 9.85 -5.78
N ILE A 350 11.85 9.40 -6.99
CA ILE A 350 12.88 8.39 -7.23
C ILE A 350 14.08 9.10 -7.85
N LEU A 351 15.22 9.03 -7.17
CA LEU A 351 16.49 9.52 -7.69
C LEU A 351 17.30 8.32 -8.18
N HIS A 352 17.59 8.27 -9.48
CA HIS A 352 18.42 7.20 -10.04
C HIS A 352 19.91 7.37 -9.69
N GLU A 353 20.36 8.62 -9.56
CA GLU A 353 21.73 8.96 -9.16
C GLU A 353 21.74 10.18 -8.24
N THR A 354 22.49 10.08 -7.13
CA THR A 354 22.68 11.17 -6.14
C THR A 354 23.91 12.03 -6.42
N SER A 355 24.75 11.65 -7.39
CA SER A 355 25.98 12.36 -7.79
C SER A 355 25.73 13.80 -8.29
N SER A 356 24.54 14.05 -8.83
CA SER A 356 24.11 15.36 -9.35
C SER A 356 23.68 16.35 -8.25
N LEU A 357 23.53 15.89 -7.01
CA LEU A 357 23.12 16.72 -5.88
C LEU A 357 24.29 17.58 -5.41
N THR A 358 24.06 18.89 -5.31
CA THR A 358 25.12 19.88 -5.04
C THR A 358 25.02 20.48 -3.64
N HIS A 359 23.86 20.41 -2.99
CA HIS A 359 23.62 21.04 -1.70
C HIS A 359 24.40 20.32 -0.58
N SER A 360 24.87 21.08 0.42
CA SER A 360 25.66 20.53 1.54
C SER A 360 24.90 19.47 2.34
N VAL A 361 23.65 19.76 2.70
CA VAL A 361 22.73 18.83 3.39
C VAL A 361 22.52 17.54 2.61
N GLU A 362 22.33 17.64 1.29
CA GLU A 362 22.16 16.47 0.42
C GLU A 362 23.43 15.63 0.39
N LYS A 363 24.60 16.29 0.27
CA LYS A 363 25.87 15.60 0.34
C LYS A 363 26.01 14.89 1.67
N GLU A 364 25.73 15.52 2.80
CA GLU A 364 25.85 14.86 4.11
C GLU A 364 24.92 13.64 4.27
N ILE A 365 23.67 13.74 3.80
CA ILE A 365 22.70 12.63 3.87
C ILE A 365 23.07 11.49 2.91
N PHE A 366 23.67 11.80 1.75
CA PHE A 366 23.91 10.83 0.67
C PHE A 366 25.40 10.48 0.41
N SER A 367 26.37 11.11 1.07
CA SER A 367 27.81 11.09 0.69
C SER A 367 28.49 9.75 0.83
N ASN A 368 27.95 8.85 1.66
CA ASN A 368 28.53 7.54 1.91
C ASN A 368 27.85 6.41 1.12
N HIS A 369 26.93 6.74 0.21
CA HIS A 369 26.10 5.79 -0.52
C HIS A 369 26.36 5.93 -2.02
N THR A 370 27.58 5.60 -2.43
CA THR A 370 28.00 5.67 -3.83
C THR A 370 27.21 4.65 -4.66
N SER A 371 26.36 5.17 -5.55
CA SER A 371 25.89 4.55 -6.81
C SER A 371 24.56 3.78 -6.84
N HIS A 372 23.56 4.12 -6.02
CA HIS A 372 22.30 3.39 -6.10
C HIS A 372 21.05 4.26 -5.92
N SER A 373 19.93 3.79 -6.48
CA SER A 373 18.68 4.56 -6.53
C SER A 373 18.12 4.83 -5.13
N VAL A 374 17.56 6.02 -4.93
CA VAL A 374 16.99 6.48 -3.66
C VAL A 374 15.51 6.75 -3.87
N LEU A 375 14.67 6.16 -3.01
CA LEU A 375 13.26 6.49 -2.91
C LEU A 375 13.08 7.48 -1.75
N LEU A 376 12.59 8.68 -2.06
CA LEU A 376 12.14 9.64 -1.07
C LEU A 376 10.62 9.69 -1.08
N THR A 377 9.98 9.53 0.07
CA THR A 377 8.52 9.55 0.18
C THR A 377 8.06 10.45 1.33
N PRO A 378 7.08 11.34 1.11
CA PRO A 378 6.58 12.24 2.15
C PRO A 378 5.74 11.48 3.17
N LEU A 379 6.04 11.66 4.45
CA LEU A 379 5.17 11.21 5.54
C LEU A 379 4.06 12.24 5.73
N LYS A 380 2.80 11.81 5.55
CA LYS A 380 1.64 12.70 5.47
C LYS A 380 0.59 12.34 6.52
N VAL A 381 0.07 13.36 7.18
CA VAL A 381 -1.07 13.29 8.10
C VAL A 381 -2.06 14.37 7.66
N GLU A 382 -3.29 13.98 7.33
CA GLU A 382 -4.36 14.91 6.90
C GLU A 382 -3.95 15.90 5.78
N GLY A 383 -3.13 15.45 4.82
CA GLY A 383 -2.66 16.29 3.71
C GLY A 383 -1.48 17.22 4.03
N ARG A 384 -0.98 17.21 5.28
CA ARG A 384 0.23 17.92 5.68
C ARG A 384 1.42 16.95 5.74
N VAL A 385 2.56 17.37 5.19
CA VAL A 385 3.82 16.63 5.32
C VAL A 385 4.41 16.86 6.70
N THR A 386 4.46 15.81 7.51
CA THR A 386 4.99 15.80 8.89
C THR A 386 6.43 15.28 8.93
N GLY A 387 6.90 14.61 7.87
CA GLY A 387 8.24 14.07 7.77
C GLY A 387 8.56 13.52 6.37
N ILE A 388 9.71 12.86 6.25
CA ILE A 388 10.17 12.22 5.02
C ILE A 388 10.76 10.86 5.38
N LEU A 389 10.38 9.83 4.63
CA LEU A 389 11.08 8.54 4.63
C LEU A 389 12.02 8.51 3.42
N ILE A 390 13.28 8.15 3.67
CA ILE A 390 14.30 7.97 2.65
C ILE A 390 14.75 6.51 2.68
N LEU A 391 14.62 5.81 1.57
CA LEU A 391 15.15 4.46 1.37
C LEU A 391 16.31 4.52 0.38
N CYS A 392 17.49 4.09 0.82
CA CYS A 392 18.72 4.11 0.03
C CYS A 392 19.02 2.73 -0.55
N ASN A 393 19.62 2.73 -1.75
CA ASN A 393 19.96 1.53 -2.52
C ASN A 393 18.76 0.63 -2.83
N VAL A 394 17.72 1.23 -3.40
CA VAL A 394 16.53 0.49 -3.83
C VAL A 394 16.75 -0.07 -5.24
N GLN A 395 16.31 -1.30 -5.49
CA GLN A 395 16.34 -1.90 -6.82
C GLN A 395 15.16 -1.40 -7.68
N GLN A 396 15.41 -0.99 -8.92
CA GLN A 396 14.37 -0.40 -9.80
C GLN A 396 13.21 -1.38 -10.10
N GLU A 397 13.51 -2.66 -10.25
CA GLU A 397 12.53 -3.73 -10.44
C GLU A 397 11.57 -3.83 -9.25
N SER A 398 12.05 -3.52 -8.04
CA SER A 398 11.24 -3.57 -6.83
C SER A 398 10.24 -2.41 -6.70
N LEU A 399 10.44 -1.32 -7.45
CA LEU A 399 9.59 -0.12 -7.42
C LEU A 399 8.51 -0.12 -8.50
N THR A 400 8.77 -0.78 -9.64
CA THR A 400 7.92 -0.69 -10.84
C THR A 400 6.54 -1.30 -10.57
N GLY A 401 5.47 -0.51 -10.74
CA GLY A 401 4.09 -0.97 -10.58
C GLY A 401 3.65 -1.18 -9.12
N LYS A 402 4.42 -0.68 -8.13
CA LYS A 402 4.12 -0.75 -6.70
C LYS A 402 3.86 0.63 -6.07
N GLU A 403 3.54 1.64 -6.87
CA GLU A 403 3.36 3.02 -6.40
C GLU A 403 2.28 3.13 -5.33
N THR A 404 1.14 2.46 -5.53
CA THR A 404 0.02 2.43 -4.56
C THR A 404 0.40 1.73 -3.26
N LEU A 405 1.25 0.70 -3.34
CA LEU A 405 1.73 -0.03 -2.17
C LEU A 405 2.72 0.81 -1.35
N ILE A 406 3.65 1.49 -2.03
CA ILE A 406 4.59 2.43 -1.41
C ILE A 406 3.81 3.52 -0.66
N GLU A 407 2.80 4.11 -1.31
CA GLU A 407 1.93 5.11 -0.67
C GLU A 407 1.22 4.52 0.55
N ALA A 408 0.60 3.34 0.44
CA ALA A 408 -0.10 2.71 1.56
C ALA A 408 0.82 2.36 2.74
N MET A 409 2.04 1.90 2.47
CA MET A 409 3.06 1.63 3.50
C MET A 409 3.55 2.91 4.17
N THR A 410 3.84 3.94 3.36
CA THR A 410 4.27 5.26 3.85
C THR A 410 3.20 5.91 4.72
N ASP A 411 1.94 5.85 4.28
CA ASP A 411 0.80 6.36 5.05
C ASP A 411 0.63 5.61 6.37
N SER A 412 0.88 4.29 6.37
CA SER A 412 0.81 3.48 7.59
C SER A 412 1.92 3.84 8.57
N LEU A 413 3.15 4.05 8.10
CA LEU A 413 4.25 4.58 8.90
C LEU A 413 3.94 5.99 9.44
N SER A 414 3.39 6.87 8.60
CA SER A 414 3.01 8.24 8.99
C SER A 414 1.98 8.23 10.13
N ARG A 415 0.95 7.38 10.02
CA ARG A 415 -0.07 7.20 11.06
C ARG A 415 0.51 6.59 12.34
N ALA A 416 1.46 5.67 12.23
CA ALA A 416 2.12 5.07 13.38
C ALA A 416 2.91 6.13 14.19
N ILE A 417 3.70 6.95 13.49
CA ILE A 417 4.45 8.07 14.08
C ILE A 417 3.51 9.07 14.75
N GLU A 418 2.43 9.46 14.07
CA GLU A 418 1.46 10.42 14.62
C GLU A 418 0.76 9.87 15.87
N LYS A 419 0.29 8.61 15.81
CA LYS A 419 -0.32 7.93 16.96
C LYS A 419 0.63 7.93 18.16
N GLU A 420 1.90 7.64 17.93
CA GLU A 420 2.91 7.60 18.98
C GLU A 420 3.14 8.98 19.61
N LYS A 421 3.27 10.02 18.78
CA LYS A 421 3.38 11.40 19.24
C LYS A 421 2.17 11.81 20.09
N LEU A 422 0.96 11.50 19.63
CA LEU A 422 -0.27 11.76 20.36
C LEU A 422 -0.34 11.01 21.69
N LEU A 423 0.14 9.77 21.76
CA LEU A 423 0.20 9.00 23.01
C LEU A 423 1.17 9.64 24.02
N ILE A 424 2.32 10.12 23.57
CA ILE A 424 3.30 10.82 24.43
C ILE A 424 2.70 12.14 24.94
N ASP A 425 2.11 12.95 24.06
CA ASP A 425 1.46 14.20 24.44
C ASP A 425 0.28 13.98 25.40
N PHE A 426 -0.52 12.93 25.17
CA PHE A 426 -1.62 12.52 26.05
C PHE A 426 -1.13 12.07 27.43
N ALA A 427 -0.07 11.26 27.49
CA ALA A 427 0.54 10.84 28.75
C ALA A 427 1.06 12.03 29.55
N ARG A 428 1.76 12.97 28.90
CA ARG A 428 2.21 14.23 29.52
C ARG A 428 1.02 15.02 30.09
N ARG A 429 -0.04 15.20 29.29
CA ARG A 429 -1.21 15.97 29.71
C ARG A 429 -1.97 15.33 30.88
N ASN A 430 -2.07 14.01 30.91
CA ASN A 430 -2.68 13.30 32.05
C ASN A 430 -1.85 13.45 33.32
N GLN A 431 -0.53 13.37 33.22
CA GLN A 431 0.34 13.59 34.38
C GLN A 431 0.18 15.00 34.96
N GLU A 432 0.06 16.02 34.09
CA GLU A 432 -0.23 17.39 34.50
C GLU A 432 -1.58 17.48 35.25
N LEU A 433 -2.64 16.87 34.71
CA LEU A 433 -3.97 16.86 35.32
C LEU A 433 -4.02 16.10 36.66
N ASP A 434 -3.33 14.97 36.76
CA ASP A 434 -3.28 14.20 38.01
C ASP A 434 -2.58 14.97 39.12
N THR A 435 -1.53 15.72 38.79
CA THR A 435 -0.83 16.57 39.74
C THR A 435 -1.74 17.73 40.19
N LEU A 436 -2.45 18.37 39.27
CA LEU A 436 -3.45 19.40 39.61
C LEU A 436 -4.54 18.85 40.55
N ARG A 437 -5.01 17.62 40.29
CA ARG A 437 -6.00 16.94 41.14
C ARG A 437 -5.44 16.62 42.52
N GLN A 438 -4.19 16.18 42.63
CA GLN A 438 -3.52 15.93 43.91
C GLN A 438 -3.39 17.22 44.73
N ILE A 439 -2.97 18.33 44.10
CA ILE A 439 -2.91 19.65 44.72
C ILE A 439 -4.31 20.04 45.25
N GLY A 440 -5.33 19.98 44.40
CA GLY A 440 -6.70 20.31 44.79
C GLY A 440 -7.24 19.44 45.93
N SER A 441 -6.95 18.14 45.93
CA SER A 441 -7.37 17.22 46.99
C SER A 441 -6.66 17.48 48.32
N ALA A 442 -5.35 17.76 48.29
CA ALA A 442 -4.58 18.10 49.49
C ALA A 442 -5.09 19.40 50.13
N LEU A 443 -5.41 20.39 49.28
CA LEU A 443 -6.00 21.66 49.67
C LEU A 443 -7.41 21.51 50.25
N ALA A 444 -8.24 20.62 49.70
CA ALA A 444 -9.60 20.38 50.19
C ALA A 444 -9.64 19.58 51.51
N ALA A 445 -8.69 18.66 51.73
CA ALA A 445 -8.71 17.76 52.89
C ALA A 445 -8.17 18.39 54.19
N SER A 446 -7.42 19.49 54.10
CA SER A 446 -6.68 20.05 55.23
C SER A 446 -7.23 21.40 55.68
N THR A 447 -8.30 21.36 56.47
CA THR A 447 -8.88 22.57 57.08
C THR A 447 -8.04 23.13 58.24
N PHE A 448 -7.11 22.34 58.82
CA PHE A 448 -6.45 22.67 60.10
C PHE A 448 -4.91 22.85 60.04
N ASP A 449 -4.25 22.66 58.90
CA ASP A 449 -2.79 22.82 58.79
C ASP A 449 -2.38 23.43 57.45
N MET A 450 -2.85 24.67 57.21
CA MET A 450 -2.65 25.38 55.94
C MET A 450 -1.15 25.56 55.61
N ASP A 451 -0.30 25.72 56.62
CA ASP A 451 1.15 25.88 56.40
C ASP A 451 1.77 24.64 55.74
N LYS A 452 1.46 23.43 56.22
CA LYS A 452 1.95 22.18 55.59
C LYS A 452 1.40 21.98 54.18
N VAL A 453 0.15 22.37 53.96
CA VAL A 453 -0.51 22.22 52.65
C VAL A 453 0.12 23.15 51.62
N LEU A 454 0.36 24.41 51.99
CA LEU A 454 1.05 25.36 51.14
C LEU A 454 2.48 24.90 50.86
N GLN A 455 3.17 24.33 51.85
CA GLN A 455 4.50 23.75 51.66
C GLN A 455 4.48 22.62 50.62
N HIS A 456 3.62 21.61 50.79
CA HIS A 456 3.49 20.53 49.81
C HIS A 456 3.03 21.02 48.43
N THR A 457 2.19 22.05 48.38
CA THR A 457 1.78 22.66 47.10
C THR A 457 2.97 23.28 46.37
N MET A 458 3.85 23.99 47.08
CA MET A 458 5.05 24.57 46.49
C MET A 458 6.07 23.50 46.07
N GLU A 459 6.21 22.41 46.83
CA GLU A 459 7.03 21.24 46.45
C GLU A 459 6.50 20.60 45.14
N MET A 460 5.18 20.46 44.99
CA MET A 460 4.58 19.95 43.75
C MET A 460 4.79 20.93 42.57
N ILE A 461 4.66 22.24 42.81
CA ILE A 461 4.93 23.29 41.80
C ILE A 461 6.39 23.21 41.32
N GLN A 462 7.36 22.99 42.23
CA GLN A 462 8.76 22.85 41.87
C GLN A 462 8.99 21.74 40.84
N VAL A 463 8.32 20.59 41.04
CA VAL A 463 8.47 19.41 40.17
C VAL A 463 7.77 19.62 38.82
N ILE A 464 6.53 20.12 38.81
CA ILE A 464 5.75 20.19 37.56
C ILE A 464 6.18 21.32 36.63
N ILE A 465 6.60 22.48 37.17
CA ILE A 465 7.08 23.61 36.36
C ILE A 465 8.59 23.48 36.05
N ASP A 466 9.28 22.59 36.76
CA ASP A 466 10.72 22.32 36.63
C ASP A 466 11.60 23.57 36.80
N VAL A 467 11.60 24.09 38.03
CA VAL A 467 12.24 25.36 38.40
C VAL A 467 13.35 25.19 39.43
N GLU A 468 14.25 26.17 39.53
CA GLU A 468 15.33 26.14 40.52
C GLU A 468 14.86 26.53 41.91
N ALA A 469 14.04 27.57 42.02
CA ALA A 469 13.55 28.11 43.29
C ALA A 469 12.13 28.66 43.14
N GLY A 470 11.46 28.91 44.25
CA GLY A 470 10.12 29.49 44.25
C GLY A 470 9.65 29.88 45.64
N SER A 471 8.62 30.71 45.68
CA SER A 471 8.03 31.21 46.91
C SER A 471 6.54 31.50 46.79
N LEU A 472 5.86 31.42 47.93
CA LEU A 472 4.49 31.87 48.13
C LEU A 472 4.53 32.97 49.18
N MET A 473 4.00 34.14 48.81
CA MET A 473 3.91 35.32 49.66
C MET A 473 2.44 35.67 49.88
N LEU A 474 2.06 36.03 51.10
CA LEU A 474 0.71 36.48 51.42
C LEU A 474 0.69 38.00 51.62
N LEU A 475 -0.41 38.63 51.22
CA LEU A 475 -0.62 40.06 51.37
C LEU A 475 -1.21 40.37 52.74
N ASP A 476 -0.48 41.13 53.56
CA ASP A 476 -0.93 41.68 54.84
C ASP A 476 -0.93 43.22 54.74
N GLY A 477 -2.11 43.81 54.63
CA GLY A 477 -2.28 45.24 54.38
C GLY A 477 -1.67 45.68 53.05
N ASN A 478 -0.54 46.38 53.10
CA ASN A 478 0.20 46.87 51.92
C ASN A 478 1.58 46.21 51.78
N GLU A 479 1.80 45.08 52.45
CA GLU A 479 3.07 44.37 52.47
C GLU A 479 2.89 42.89 52.13
N LEU A 480 3.82 42.33 51.35
CA LEU A 480 3.94 40.90 51.07
C LEU A 480 4.86 40.26 52.10
N GLU A 481 4.40 39.17 52.71
CA GLU A 481 5.15 38.36 53.68
C GLU A 481 5.39 36.96 53.10
N PHE A 482 6.62 36.45 53.19
CA PHE A 482 6.92 35.08 52.77
C PHE A 482 6.23 34.06 53.69
N LYS A 483 5.46 33.13 53.11
CA LYS A 483 4.96 31.96 53.85
C LYS A 483 5.70 30.68 53.54
N VAL A 484 5.96 30.43 52.27
CA VAL A 484 6.69 29.25 51.82
C VAL A 484 7.76 29.68 50.83
N ALA A 485 8.95 29.11 50.94
CA ALA A 485 10.01 29.26 49.95
C ALA A 485 10.83 27.96 49.90
N PHE A 486 11.36 27.63 48.72
CA PHE A 486 12.27 26.50 48.55
C PHE A 486 13.51 26.91 47.76
N ASN A 487 14.62 26.21 48.02
CA ASN A 487 15.92 26.38 47.36
C ASN A 487 16.48 27.82 47.34
N MET A 488 16.19 28.61 48.38
CA MET A 488 16.86 29.88 48.65
C MET A 488 17.99 29.66 49.67
N ILE A 489 19.10 30.42 49.57
CA ILE A 489 20.26 30.26 50.46
C ILE A 489 19.94 30.80 51.86
N ALA A 490 19.17 31.87 51.96
CA ALA A 490 18.63 32.34 53.22
C ALA A 490 17.64 31.32 53.81
N ASN A 491 17.75 31.04 55.11
CA ASN A 491 16.83 30.16 55.82
C ASN A 491 15.39 30.70 55.71
N VAL A 492 14.43 29.82 55.39
CA VAL A 492 12.99 30.13 55.31
C VAL A 492 12.49 30.83 56.57
N ASP A 493 13.00 30.48 57.76
CA ASP A 493 12.60 31.13 59.02
C ASP A 493 13.06 32.59 59.12
N ILE A 494 14.18 32.95 58.47
CA ILE A 494 14.65 34.34 58.36
C ILE A 494 13.79 35.11 57.35
N LEU A 495 13.33 34.43 56.29
CA LEU A 495 12.49 35.01 55.24
C LEU A 495 11.04 35.22 55.70
N LYS A 496 10.49 34.33 56.55
CA LYS A 496 9.10 34.42 57.08
C LYS A 496 8.78 35.71 57.82
N GLY A 497 9.78 36.44 58.33
CA GLY A 497 9.61 37.76 58.96
C GLY A 497 9.88 38.96 58.04
N SER A 498 10.26 38.72 56.78
CA SER A 498 10.62 39.78 55.83
C SER A 498 9.37 40.27 55.09
N ARG A 499 9.10 41.58 55.18
CA ARG A 499 7.94 42.25 54.59
C ARG A 499 8.35 43.20 53.48
N PHE A 500 7.62 43.20 52.37
CA PHE A 500 7.92 44.05 51.21
C PHE A 500 6.72 44.85 50.77
N LYS A 501 6.93 46.15 50.53
CA LYS A 501 5.85 47.02 50.05
C LYS A 501 5.31 46.56 48.72
N LEU A 502 3.99 46.61 48.61
CA LEU A 502 3.26 46.41 47.36
C LEU A 502 3.82 47.32 46.26
N GLY A 503 3.92 46.80 45.03
CA GLY A 503 4.51 47.50 43.89
C GLY A 503 6.05 47.46 43.80
N LYS A 504 6.76 46.96 44.82
CA LYS A 504 8.22 46.80 44.78
C LYS A 504 8.62 45.40 44.32
N GLY A 505 9.51 45.32 43.33
CA GLY A 505 9.94 44.04 42.76
C GLY A 505 8.89 43.41 41.84
N ILE A 506 9.23 42.28 41.22
CA ILE A 506 8.36 41.59 40.26
C ILE A 506 7.09 41.07 40.96
N ALA A 507 7.25 40.38 42.10
CA ALA A 507 6.13 39.93 42.92
C ALA A 507 5.24 41.08 43.42
N GLY A 508 5.82 42.17 43.92
CA GLY A 508 5.06 43.33 44.38
C GLY A 508 4.30 44.02 43.25
N TYR A 509 4.88 44.12 42.05
CA TYR A 509 4.20 44.67 40.87
C TYR A 509 3.01 43.80 40.44
N SER A 510 3.20 42.47 40.38
CA SER A 510 2.14 41.53 40.05
C SER A 510 1.00 41.56 41.08
N ALA A 511 1.32 41.62 42.38
CA ALA A 511 0.34 41.76 43.45
C ALA A 511 -0.43 43.08 43.38
N ALA A 512 0.23 44.20 43.07
CA ALA A 512 -0.41 45.52 43.01
C ALA A 512 -1.48 45.60 41.92
N ARG A 513 -1.26 44.89 40.80
CA ARG A 513 -2.15 44.93 39.63
C ARG A 513 -3.12 43.77 39.57
N GLY A 514 -2.88 42.70 40.33
CA GLY A 514 -3.60 41.44 40.15
C GLY A 514 -3.36 40.82 38.78
N GLU A 515 -2.21 41.11 38.15
CA GLU A 515 -1.85 40.64 36.82
C GLU A 515 -0.67 39.66 36.94
N ALA A 516 -0.77 38.51 36.27
CA ALA A 516 0.34 37.58 36.18
C ALA A 516 1.40 38.06 35.18
N LEU A 517 2.65 37.68 35.42
CA LEU A 517 3.80 38.20 34.67
C LEU A 517 4.83 37.11 34.39
N ILE A 518 5.25 37.02 33.12
CA ILE A 518 6.43 36.26 32.69
C ILE A 518 7.57 37.24 32.41
N VAL A 519 8.68 37.07 33.11
CA VAL A 519 9.94 37.78 32.88
C VAL A 519 11.00 36.78 32.43
N ARG A 520 11.32 36.75 31.14
CA ARG A 520 12.29 35.80 30.56
C ARG A 520 13.74 36.15 30.91
N ASN A 521 14.04 37.44 31.02
CA ASN A 521 15.34 37.94 31.45
C ASN A 521 15.14 39.08 32.43
N VAL A 522 15.47 38.86 33.71
CA VAL A 522 15.28 39.87 34.75
C VAL A 522 16.16 41.11 34.57
N LYS A 523 17.29 41.00 33.85
CA LYS A 523 18.16 42.16 33.58
C LYS A 523 17.50 43.19 32.67
N GLU A 524 16.51 42.77 31.88
CA GLU A 524 15.76 43.63 30.96
C GLU A 524 14.46 44.14 31.58
N SER A 525 14.11 43.69 32.79
CA SER A 525 12.88 44.06 33.46
C SER A 525 13.07 45.29 34.35
N GLN A 526 12.29 46.34 34.09
CA GLN A 526 12.22 47.53 34.95
C GLN A 526 11.67 47.23 36.37
N TYR A 527 11.02 46.07 36.56
CA TYR A 527 10.43 45.66 37.83
C TYR A 527 11.38 44.79 38.67
N PHE A 528 12.54 44.40 38.12
CA PHE A 528 13.52 43.62 38.85
C PHE A 528 14.27 44.48 39.86
N HIS A 529 14.43 43.97 41.09
CA HIS A 529 15.09 44.69 42.17
C HIS A 529 16.18 43.82 42.81
N PRO A 530 17.48 44.10 42.56
CA PRO A 530 18.59 43.23 42.98
C PRO A 530 18.74 43.01 44.50
N ASP A 531 18.16 43.88 45.33
CA ASP A 531 18.13 43.72 46.79
C ASP A 531 17.54 42.37 47.22
N PHE A 532 16.54 41.86 46.49
CA PHE A 532 15.92 40.57 46.80
C PHE A 532 16.90 39.42 46.61
N ASP A 533 17.63 39.39 45.49
CA ASP A 533 18.69 38.40 45.25
C ASP A 533 19.79 38.46 46.32
N ARG A 534 20.17 39.68 46.75
CA ARG A 534 21.17 39.85 47.83
C ARG A 534 20.68 39.32 49.17
N MET A 535 19.40 39.51 49.48
CA MET A 535 18.78 39.10 50.73
C MET A 535 18.52 37.59 50.76
N THR A 536 18.05 37.00 49.66
CA THR A 536 17.77 35.56 49.57
C THR A 536 19.02 34.73 49.28
N GLY A 537 20.09 35.38 48.80
CA GLY A 537 21.30 34.74 48.28
C GLY A 537 21.08 34.00 46.97
N PHE A 538 19.92 34.13 46.34
CA PHE A 538 19.59 33.45 45.09
C PHE A 538 19.81 34.38 43.90
N LYS A 539 20.33 33.85 42.79
CA LYS A 539 20.54 34.61 41.55
C LYS A 539 19.39 34.38 40.59
N THR A 540 18.54 35.38 40.43
CA THR A 540 17.39 35.32 39.53
C THR A 540 17.81 35.62 38.10
N ARG A 541 17.31 34.84 37.14
CA ARG A 541 17.54 34.96 35.69
C ARG A 541 16.22 35.14 34.96
N SER A 542 15.21 34.35 35.33
CA SER A 542 13.85 34.43 34.81
C SER A 542 12.85 34.22 35.95
N VAL A 543 11.65 34.80 35.80
CA VAL A 543 10.57 34.77 36.79
C VAL A 543 9.24 34.49 36.10
N LEU A 544 8.45 33.60 36.70
CA LEU A 544 7.01 33.50 36.45
C LEU A 544 6.29 33.79 37.76
N CYS A 545 5.42 34.79 37.74
CA CYS A 545 4.74 35.30 38.92
C CYS A 545 3.23 35.37 38.68
N VAL A 546 2.43 34.79 39.58
CA VAL A 546 0.97 34.78 39.50
C VAL A 546 0.35 35.24 40.82
N PRO A 547 -0.68 36.10 40.78
CA PRO A 547 -1.42 36.49 41.97
C PRO A 547 -2.39 35.39 42.44
N LEU A 548 -2.50 35.24 43.75
CA LEU A 548 -3.58 34.52 44.42
C LEU A 548 -4.77 35.47 44.52
N ILE A 549 -5.88 35.19 43.82
CA ILE A 549 -7.04 36.07 43.76
C ILE A 549 -8.28 35.32 44.25
N SER A 550 -9.00 35.92 45.20
CA SER A 550 -10.31 35.45 45.64
C SER A 550 -11.29 36.62 45.68
N GLN A 551 -12.48 36.44 45.11
CA GLN A 551 -13.55 37.46 45.06
C GLN A 551 -13.07 38.85 44.58
N GLY A 552 -12.13 38.88 43.62
CA GLY A 552 -11.56 40.12 43.07
C GLY A 552 -10.50 40.81 43.95
N LYS A 553 -10.10 40.19 45.08
CA LYS A 553 -9.03 40.67 45.96
C LYS A 553 -7.79 39.81 45.82
N VAL A 554 -6.62 40.44 45.79
CA VAL A 554 -5.33 39.75 45.82
C VAL A 554 -5.03 39.32 47.26
N LEU A 555 -4.93 38.00 47.49
CA LEU A 555 -4.58 37.40 48.78
C LEU A 555 -3.07 37.22 48.94
N GLY A 556 -2.33 37.18 47.83
CA GLY A 556 -0.91 36.86 47.82
C GLY A 556 -0.38 36.62 46.41
N ILE A 557 0.81 36.02 46.31
CA ILE A 557 1.54 35.74 45.08
C ILE A 557 2.20 34.38 45.18
N ILE A 558 2.21 33.63 44.07
CA ILE A 558 3.15 32.54 43.84
C ILE A 558 4.17 33.00 42.80
N GLU A 559 5.44 32.87 43.15
CA GLU A 559 6.58 33.21 42.30
C GLU A 559 7.48 31.99 42.11
N VAL A 560 7.84 31.69 40.87
CA VAL A 560 8.81 30.64 40.54
C VAL A 560 9.95 31.21 39.69
N LEU A 561 11.17 30.73 39.96
CA LEU A 561 12.41 31.34 39.50
C LEU A 561 13.24 30.32 38.71
N ASN A 562 13.79 30.79 37.58
CA ASN A 562 14.73 30.07 36.74
C ASN A 562 14.22 28.67 36.33
N LYS A 563 13.42 28.62 35.27
CA LYS A 563 13.09 27.35 34.61
C LYS A 563 14.39 26.62 34.22
N ARG A 564 14.47 25.31 34.52
CA ARG A 564 15.69 24.51 34.28
C ARG A 564 15.86 24.17 32.81
N LEU A 565 14.77 23.81 32.15
CA LEU A 565 14.73 23.47 30.72
C LEU A 565 13.91 24.50 29.94
N GLY A 566 14.58 25.20 29.02
CA GLY A 566 13.96 26.21 28.15
C GLY A 566 13.56 27.50 28.88
N GLU A 567 12.66 28.27 28.26
CA GLU A 567 12.10 29.50 28.81
C GLU A 567 10.68 29.29 29.34
N PHE A 568 10.22 30.19 30.22
CA PHE A 568 8.82 30.21 30.63
C PHE A 568 7.91 30.49 29.42
N ALA A 569 7.04 29.54 29.14
CA ALA A 569 6.05 29.58 28.07
C ALA A 569 4.66 29.94 28.60
N GLN A 570 3.73 30.23 27.69
CA GLN A 570 2.33 30.51 28.05
C GLN A 570 1.65 29.33 28.76
N GLY A 571 2.04 28.09 28.43
CA GLY A 571 1.56 26.90 29.12
C GLY A 571 1.91 26.88 30.62
N ASP A 572 3.14 27.29 30.97
CA ASP A 572 3.58 27.35 32.37
C ASP A 572 2.76 28.38 33.16
N LEU A 573 2.47 29.53 32.54
CA LEU A 573 1.64 30.58 33.13
C LEU A 573 0.22 30.08 33.41
N GLN A 574 -0.42 29.46 32.42
CA GLN A 574 -1.78 28.91 32.56
C GLN A 574 -1.85 27.83 33.64
N LEU A 575 -0.83 26.96 33.71
CA LEU A 575 -0.72 25.94 34.73
C LEU A 575 -0.60 26.56 36.13
N LEU A 576 0.33 27.49 36.32
CA LEU A 576 0.55 28.12 37.62
C LEU A 576 -0.65 28.99 38.06
N GLN A 577 -1.33 29.66 37.12
CA GLN A 577 -2.58 30.39 37.40
C GLN A 577 -3.72 29.47 37.86
N SER A 578 -3.81 28.27 37.28
CA SER A 578 -4.81 27.27 37.69
C SER A 578 -4.54 26.78 39.12
N ILE A 579 -3.28 26.52 39.44
CA ILE A 579 -2.86 26.18 40.81
C ILE A 579 -3.16 27.34 41.77
N ALA A 580 -2.77 28.56 41.42
CA ALA A 580 -3.02 29.77 42.21
C ALA A 580 -4.51 29.99 42.51
N THR A 581 -5.39 29.74 41.54
CA THR A 581 -6.84 29.81 41.72
C THR A 581 -7.31 28.79 42.77
N THR A 582 -6.81 27.56 42.69
CA THR A 582 -7.16 26.47 43.61
C THR A 582 -6.68 26.77 45.03
N VAL A 583 -5.45 27.27 45.17
CA VAL A 583 -4.87 27.73 46.44
C VAL A 583 -5.68 28.87 47.04
N SER A 584 -6.08 29.86 46.23
CA SER A 584 -6.87 31.01 46.68
C SER A 584 -8.22 30.61 47.26
N ILE A 585 -8.90 29.65 46.63
CA ILE A 585 -10.18 29.11 47.10
C ILE A 585 -10.01 28.38 48.43
N ALA A 586 -8.99 27.52 48.53
CA ALA A 586 -8.74 26.73 49.73
C ALA A 586 -8.36 27.61 50.93
N MET A 587 -7.51 28.62 50.69
CA MET A 587 -7.15 29.61 51.70
C MET A 587 -8.35 30.40 52.22
N GLU A 588 -9.23 30.85 51.32
CA GLU A 588 -10.43 31.59 51.71
C GLU A 588 -11.40 30.71 52.51
N ASN A 589 -11.58 29.45 52.10
CA ASN A 589 -12.39 28.50 52.85
C ASN A 589 -11.83 28.27 54.25
N ALA A 590 -10.53 28.01 54.39
CA ALA A 590 -9.90 27.81 55.69
C ALA A 590 -10.02 29.04 56.60
N ARG A 591 -9.88 30.25 56.04
CA ARG A 591 -10.09 31.52 56.76
C ARG A 591 -11.52 31.61 57.32
N LEU A 592 -12.53 31.37 56.48
CA LEU A 592 -13.95 31.41 56.87
C LEU A 592 -14.29 30.36 57.93
N TYR A 593 -13.76 29.15 57.81
CA TYR A 593 -13.92 28.10 58.83
C TYR A 593 -13.27 28.51 60.16
N GLY A 594 -12.05 29.04 60.14
CA GLY A 594 -11.36 29.52 61.34
C GLY A 594 -12.13 30.63 62.06
N GLU A 595 -12.65 31.61 61.31
CA GLU A 595 -13.49 32.69 61.87
C GLU A 595 -14.75 32.14 62.54
N THR A 596 -15.41 31.15 61.92
CA THR A 596 -16.61 30.51 62.48
C THR A 596 -16.30 29.75 63.78
N LEU A 597 -15.18 29.01 63.82
CA LEU A 597 -14.70 28.32 65.03
C LEU A 597 -14.39 29.31 66.16
N THR A 598 -13.70 30.40 65.85
CA THR A 598 -13.31 31.42 66.86
C THR A 598 -14.53 32.16 67.43
N ILE A 599 -15.60 32.31 66.64
CA ILE A 599 -16.87 32.87 67.11
C ILE A 599 -17.60 31.87 68.00
N ALA A 600 -17.66 30.59 67.60
CA ALA A 600 -18.29 29.52 68.37
C ALA A 600 -17.56 29.20 69.69
N GLU A 601 -16.25 29.47 69.80
CA GLU A 601 -15.48 29.35 71.05
C GLU A 601 -15.61 30.57 71.98
N LYS A 602 -16.11 31.70 71.46
CA LYS A 602 -16.34 32.94 72.24
C LYS A 602 -17.77 33.09 72.74
N GLU A 603 -18.71 32.33 72.18
CA GLU A 603 -20.06 32.09 72.73
C GLU A 603 -20.04 30.96 73.76
#